data_AF-A0A0S7ZVY2-F1
#
_entry.id   AF-A0A0S7ZVY2-F1
#
_cell.length_a   1.000
_cell.length_b   1.000
_cell.length_c   1.000
_cell.angle_alpha   90.00
_cell.angle_beta   90.00
_cell.angle_gamma   90.00
#
_symmetry.space_group_name_H-M   'P 1'
#
loop_
_entity.id
_entity.type
_entity.pdbx_description
1 polymer ?
#
loop_
_entity_poly.entity_id
_entity_poly.type
_entity_poly.pdbx_seq_one_letter_code
_entity_poly.pdbx_strand_id
1 'polypeptide(L)'
;MNPKQLKRVAIILGVVLVLWLTAELLGGGRDDVETAFVLPPLQETDVDSIVFASASDTIALARSGSGWLVNGYEASPDEVSAFFNALADSSEAELISTSALLLARMGVDTAAGTSMKLVNGAEVVAAVVFGKAGRQYDTRYVRRDSSNFVYLYTGGLSRFVQRGVDDWRNKRMLDIEAASLGAVSVRRGRESYTLVQRDSVWRYSTGAAADSAAVRRMLDQYSPLDASGFATEQQADSADFERPDRSVT
;
A
#
# COMPACT_ATOMS: atom_id res chain seq x y z
N MET A 1 21.41 -32.11 -25.72
CA MET A 1 21.15 -31.73 -24.31
C MET A 1 22.41 -31.99 -23.50
N ASN A 2 22.87 -31.01 -22.73
CA ASN A 2 24.14 -31.09 -22.00
C ASN A 2 23.95 -31.94 -20.71
N PRO A 3 24.76 -32.98 -20.45
CA PRO A 3 24.64 -33.83 -19.24
C PRO A 3 24.75 -33.04 -17.93
N LYS A 4 25.36 -31.85 -17.94
CA LYS A 4 25.40 -30.94 -16.78
C LYS A 4 24.05 -30.27 -16.49
N GLN A 5 23.21 -30.05 -17.51
CA GLN A 5 21.87 -29.48 -17.34
C GLN A 5 20.87 -30.55 -16.87
N LEU A 6 20.99 -31.80 -17.32
CA LEU A 6 20.15 -32.90 -16.87
C LEU A 6 20.31 -33.18 -15.36
N LYS A 7 21.56 -33.12 -14.86
CA LYS A 7 21.84 -33.24 -13.41
C LYS A 7 21.26 -32.10 -12.58
N ARG A 8 21.28 -30.85 -13.08
CA ARG A 8 20.69 -29.71 -12.37
C ARG A 8 19.17 -29.83 -12.28
N VAL A 9 18.51 -30.27 -13.36
CA VAL A 9 17.06 -30.49 -13.38
C VAL A 9 16.65 -31.61 -12.42
N ALA A 10 17.41 -32.71 -12.37
CA ALA A 10 17.13 -33.82 -11.43
C ALA A 10 17.28 -33.41 -9.96
N ILE A 11 18.25 -32.55 -9.63
CA ILE A 11 18.45 -32.04 -8.27
C ILE A 11 17.30 -31.10 -7.87
N ILE A 12 16.89 -30.21 -8.77
CA ILE A 12 15.77 -29.28 -8.52
C ILE A 12 14.46 -30.07 -8.31
N LEU A 13 14.19 -31.09 -9.13
CA LEU A 13 13.01 -31.95 -8.96
C LEU A 13 13.04 -32.73 -7.64
N GLY A 14 14.20 -33.23 -7.22
CA GLY A 14 14.33 -33.90 -5.92
C GLY A 14 14.03 -32.98 -4.74
N VAL A 15 14.49 -31.73 -4.78
CA VAL A 15 14.21 -30.74 -3.74
C VAL A 15 12.73 -30.37 -3.68
N VAL A 16 12.08 -30.18 -4.83
CA VAL A 16 10.64 -29.88 -4.90
C VAL A 16 9.81 -31.05 -4.35
N LEU A 17 10.22 -32.29 -4.62
CA LEU A 17 9.49 -33.48 -4.18
C LEU A 17 9.62 -33.71 -2.67
N VAL A 18 10.79 -33.40 -2.09
CA VAL A 18 11.00 -33.42 -0.64
C VAL A 18 10.20 -32.31 0.05
N LEU A 19 10.19 -31.09 -0.52
CA LEU A 19 9.41 -29.97 0.01
C LEU A 19 7.89 -30.25 -0.02
N TRP A 20 7.40 -30.86 -1.09
CA TRP A 20 6.00 -31.29 -1.20
C TRP A 20 5.65 -32.37 -0.16
N LEU A 21 6.51 -33.37 0.02
CA LEU A 21 6.30 -34.45 0.99
C LEU A 21 6.32 -33.94 2.45
N THR A 22 7.16 -32.95 2.75
CA THR A 22 7.18 -32.31 4.07
C THR A 22 5.96 -31.45 4.34
N ALA A 23 5.40 -30.80 3.31
CA ALA A 23 4.17 -30.01 3.45
C ALA A 23 2.95 -30.90 3.76
N GLU A 24 2.90 -32.11 3.18
CA GLU A 24 1.80 -33.05 3.39
C GLU A 24 1.80 -33.66 4.81
N LEU A 25 2.98 -33.94 5.37
CA LEU A 25 3.14 -34.57 6.69
C LEU A 25 2.88 -33.60 7.88
N LEU A 26 2.94 -32.29 7.65
CA LEU A 26 2.69 -31.28 8.69
C LEU A 26 1.23 -30.79 8.73
N GLY A 27 0.35 -31.32 7.85
CA GLY A 27 -1.04 -30.87 7.70
C GLY A 27 -2.09 -31.45 8.67
N GLY A 28 -1.68 -32.11 9.76
CA GLY A 28 -2.58 -32.85 10.67
C GLY A 28 -3.01 -32.06 11.91
N GLY A 29 -4.07 -31.26 11.80
CA GLY A 29 -4.69 -30.56 12.94
C GLY A 29 -5.84 -29.62 12.54
N ARG A 30 -6.70 -30.05 11.61
CA ARG A 30 -7.51 -29.15 10.76
C ARG A 30 -8.97 -28.93 11.18
N ASP A 31 -9.54 -29.73 12.05
CA ASP A 31 -11.01 -29.80 12.10
C ASP A 31 -11.69 -28.75 13.01
N ASP A 32 -11.06 -28.29 14.10
CA ASP A 32 -11.61 -27.21 14.95
C ASP A 32 -11.22 -25.79 14.47
N VAL A 33 -10.10 -25.66 13.75
CA VAL A 33 -9.54 -24.37 13.29
C VAL A 33 -10.26 -23.83 12.05
N GLU A 34 -10.93 -24.69 11.28
CA GLU A 34 -11.61 -24.27 10.05
C GLU A 34 -12.95 -23.57 10.30
N THR A 35 -13.56 -23.65 11.49
CA THR A 35 -14.86 -23.00 11.71
C THR A 35 -14.75 -21.50 12.02
N ALA A 36 -13.65 -21.09 12.69
CA ALA A 36 -13.43 -19.69 13.08
C ALA A 36 -12.40 -19.01 12.16
N PHE A 37 -12.80 -17.90 11.53
CA PHE A 37 -11.88 -17.06 10.79
C PHE A 37 -11.49 -15.84 11.61
N VAL A 38 -10.29 -15.88 12.17
CA VAL A 38 -9.63 -14.74 12.80
C VAL A 38 -8.30 -14.50 12.10
N LEU A 39 -7.94 -13.23 11.90
CA LEU A 39 -6.61 -12.84 11.45
C LEU A 39 -5.68 -12.73 12.66
N PRO A 40 -4.43 -13.20 12.55
CA PRO A 40 -3.47 -13.03 13.65
C PRO A 40 -3.26 -11.54 13.92
N PRO A 41 -3.11 -11.12 15.20
CA PRO A 41 -2.92 -9.72 15.58
C PRO A 41 -1.47 -9.28 15.28
N LEU A 42 -1.12 -9.22 14.01
CA LEU A 42 0.22 -8.87 13.54
C LEU A 42 0.45 -7.37 13.65
N GLN A 43 1.60 -6.99 14.19
CA GLN A 43 2.12 -5.63 14.14
C GLN A 43 3.00 -5.43 12.91
N GLU A 44 3.34 -4.18 12.61
CA GLU A 44 4.25 -3.87 11.51
C GLU A 44 5.56 -4.64 11.65
N THR A 45 6.13 -4.71 12.85
CA THR A 45 7.40 -5.40 13.15
C THR A 45 7.36 -6.91 12.90
N ASP A 46 6.19 -7.51 12.80
CA ASP A 46 6.01 -8.95 12.59
C ASP A 46 5.98 -9.31 11.10
N VAL A 47 6.10 -8.33 10.22
CA VAL A 47 5.96 -8.47 8.77
C VAL A 47 7.09 -7.75 8.04
N ASP A 48 7.68 -8.48 7.09
CA ASP A 48 8.72 -7.98 6.19
C ASP A 48 8.19 -7.66 4.79
N SER A 49 7.13 -8.36 4.35
CA SER A 49 6.48 -8.07 3.07
C SER A 49 4.97 -8.33 3.10
N ILE A 50 4.24 -7.53 2.32
CA ILE A 50 2.81 -7.65 2.08
C ILE A 50 2.61 -7.75 0.57
N VAL A 51 1.94 -8.78 0.10
CA VAL A 51 1.65 -8.97 -1.32
C VAL A 51 0.14 -9.04 -1.53
N PHE A 52 -0.39 -8.12 -2.32
CA PHE A 52 -1.73 -8.19 -2.88
C PHE A 52 -1.64 -8.64 -4.33
N ALA A 53 -2.37 -9.69 -4.70
CA ALA A 53 -2.39 -10.21 -6.06
C ALA A 53 -3.82 -10.45 -6.52
N SER A 54 -4.17 -9.86 -7.67
CA SER A 54 -5.42 -10.07 -8.39
C SER A 54 -5.12 -10.60 -9.80
N ALA A 55 -6.15 -10.83 -10.61
CA ALA A 55 -5.96 -11.29 -11.99
C ALA A 55 -5.18 -10.30 -12.89
N SER A 56 -5.25 -9.01 -12.60
CA SER A 56 -4.67 -7.95 -13.46
C SER A 56 -3.49 -7.23 -12.84
N ASP A 57 -3.29 -7.34 -11.54
CA ASP A 57 -2.31 -6.51 -10.83
C ASP A 57 -1.68 -7.24 -9.65
N THR A 58 -0.45 -6.87 -9.33
CA THR A 58 0.29 -7.31 -8.14
C THR A 58 0.94 -6.11 -7.49
N ILE A 59 0.59 -5.88 -6.23
CA ILE A 59 1.14 -4.83 -5.38
C ILE A 59 1.95 -5.52 -4.29
N ALA A 60 3.26 -5.30 -4.32
CA ALA A 60 4.21 -5.87 -3.37
C ALA A 60 4.82 -4.75 -2.54
N LEU A 61 4.52 -4.75 -1.25
CA LEU A 61 5.17 -3.94 -0.24
C LEU A 61 6.29 -4.75 0.42
N ALA A 62 7.47 -4.16 0.57
CA ALA A 62 8.60 -4.75 1.25
C ALA A 62 9.29 -3.73 2.15
N ARG A 63 9.69 -4.17 3.35
CA ARG A 63 10.45 -3.33 4.27
C ARG A 63 11.80 -2.96 3.65
N SER A 64 12.18 -1.69 3.78
CA SER A 64 13.46 -1.16 3.32
C SER A 64 13.96 -0.08 4.29
N GLY A 65 15.05 -0.39 5.00
CA GLY A 65 15.54 0.50 6.06
C GLY A 65 14.49 0.74 7.14
N SER A 66 14.19 2.01 7.41
CA SER A 66 13.16 2.44 8.37
C SER A 66 11.76 2.56 7.79
N GLY A 67 11.57 2.27 6.50
CA GLY A 67 10.30 2.44 5.81
C GLY A 67 9.93 1.25 4.96
N TRP A 68 9.03 1.48 4.01
CA TRP A 68 8.52 0.47 3.09
C TRP A 68 8.67 0.95 1.65
N LEU A 69 8.91 0.01 0.75
CA LEU A 69 8.79 0.22 -0.68
C LEU A 69 7.54 -0.50 -1.19
N VAL A 70 6.82 0.10 -2.13
CA VAL A 70 5.77 -0.53 -2.91
C VAL A 70 6.20 -0.58 -4.38
N ASN A 71 6.32 -1.79 -4.93
CA ASN A 71 6.79 -2.04 -6.30
C ASN A 71 8.07 -1.24 -6.65
N GLY A 72 9.00 -1.11 -5.70
CA GLY A 72 10.29 -0.41 -5.85
C GLY A 72 10.28 1.10 -5.56
N TYR A 73 9.13 1.71 -5.29
CA TYR A 73 8.99 3.13 -4.92
C TYR A 73 8.73 3.28 -3.44
N GLU A 74 9.04 4.44 -2.85
CA GLU A 74 8.70 4.72 -1.46
C GLU A 74 7.20 4.58 -1.22
N ALA A 75 6.82 3.78 -0.23
CA ALA A 75 5.45 3.66 0.22
C ALA A 75 5.13 4.74 1.24
N SER A 76 3.88 5.19 1.25
CA SER A 76 3.36 6.13 2.24
C SER A 76 3.37 5.49 3.64
N PRO A 77 4.09 6.06 4.62
CA PRO A 77 4.08 5.56 6.00
C PRO A 77 2.67 5.58 6.62
N ASP A 78 1.87 6.59 6.28
CA ASP A 78 0.50 6.74 6.77
C ASP A 78 -0.38 5.59 6.27
N GLU A 79 -0.20 5.18 5.00
CA GLU A 79 -1.01 4.11 4.41
C GLU A 79 -0.59 2.72 4.90
N VAL A 80 0.71 2.51 5.12
CA VAL A 80 1.22 1.29 5.77
C VAL A 80 0.71 1.20 7.21
N SER A 81 0.80 2.29 7.98
CA SER A 81 0.29 2.34 9.36
C SER A 81 -1.21 2.08 9.41
N ALA A 82 -1.98 2.69 8.51
CA ALA A 82 -3.42 2.49 8.40
C ALA A 82 -3.79 1.04 8.07
N PHE A 83 -2.96 0.33 7.31
CA PHE A 83 -3.14 -1.09 7.02
C PHE A 83 -2.95 -1.95 8.28
N PHE A 84 -1.87 -1.76 9.02
CA PHE A 84 -1.63 -2.53 10.25
C PHE A 84 -2.67 -2.22 11.33
N ASN A 85 -3.14 -0.98 11.44
CA ASN A 85 -4.26 -0.65 12.33
C ASN A 85 -5.53 -1.40 11.93
N ALA A 86 -5.88 -1.44 10.65
CA ALA A 86 -7.03 -2.21 10.18
C ALA A 86 -6.88 -3.73 10.37
N LEU A 87 -5.64 -4.24 10.29
CA LEU A 87 -5.33 -5.63 10.59
C LEU A 87 -5.55 -5.94 12.08
N ALA A 88 -5.07 -5.06 12.97
CA ALA A 88 -5.25 -5.19 14.41
C ALA A 88 -6.72 -5.06 14.84
N ASP A 89 -7.50 -4.20 14.17
CA ASP A 89 -8.93 -3.99 14.42
C ASP A 89 -9.84 -5.07 13.81
N SER A 90 -9.27 -6.10 13.17
CA SER A 90 -10.04 -7.14 12.51
C SER A 90 -10.76 -8.04 13.51
N SER A 91 -12.09 -8.13 13.38
CA SER A 91 -12.91 -9.06 14.16
C SER A 91 -12.97 -10.45 13.53
N GLU A 92 -13.48 -11.42 14.29
CA GLU A 92 -13.84 -12.73 13.75
C GLU A 92 -14.87 -12.59 12.62
N ALA A 93 -14.68 -13.37 11.56
CA ALA A 93 -15.58 -13.41 10.41
C ALA A 93 -16.58 -14.57 10.53
N GLU A 94 -17.81 -14.32 10.08
CA GLU A 94 -18.92 -15.29 10.17
C GLU A 94 -18.80 -16.35 9.08
N LEU A 95 -18.88 -17.65 9.41
CA LEU A 95 -18.89 -18.72 8.41
C LEU A 95 -20.18 -18.70 7.58
N ILE A 96 -20.05 -18.56 6.26
CA ILE A 96 -21.17 -18.52 5.30
C ILE A 96 -21.32 -19.82 4.54
N SER A 97 -20.21 -20.48 4.22
CA SER A 97 -20.26 -21.73 3.45
C SER A 97 -19.00 -22.57 3.61
N THR A 98 -19.14 -23.88 3.46
CA THR A 98 -18.03 -24.84 3.33
C THR A 98 -17.97 -25.46 1.93
N SER A 99 -18.82 -25.02 1.00
CA SER A 99 -18.97 -25.62 -0.32
C SER A 99 -18.02 -25.00 -1.34
N ALA A 100 -17.12 -25.83 -1.89
CA ALA A 100 -16.22 -25.44 -2.98
C ALA A 100 -16.96 -24.89 -4.22
N LEU A 101 -18.22 -25.32 -4.43
CA LEU A 101 -19.05 -24.87 -5.56
C LEU A 101 -19.45 -23.39 -5.45
N LEU A 102 -19.35 -22.79 -4.25
CA LEU A 102 -19.72 -21.40 -4.01
C LEU A 102 -18.54 -20.43 -4.08
N LEU A 103 -17.29 -20.92 -4.17
CA LEU A 103 -16.09 -20.06 -4.21
C LEU A 103 -16.15 -19.05 -5.36
N ALA A 104 -16.42 -19.53 -6.58
CA ALA A 104 -16.54 -18.68 -7.77
C ALA A 104 -17.73 -17.71 -7.69
N ARG A 105 -18.86 -18.16 -7.11
CA ARG A 105 -20.04 -17.31 -6.93
C ARG A 105 -19.75 -16.15 -5.98
N MET A 106 -19.00 -16.41 -4.91
CA MET A 106 -18.60 -15.40 -3.92
C MET A 106 -17.32 -14.64 -4.32
N GLY A 107 -16.67 -15.03 -5.42
CA GLY A 107 -15.46 -14.40 -5.95
C GLY A 107 -14.22 -14.63 -5.08
N VAL A 108 -14.20 -15.69 -4.28
CA VAL A 108 -13.06 -16.05 -3.41
C VAL A 108 -12.21 -17.18 -4.02
N ASP A 109 -12.49 -17.58 -5.25
CA ASP A 109 -11.60 -18.46 -6.02
C ASP A 109 -10.32 -17.69 -6.43
N THR A 110 -9.26 -18.43 -6.76
CA THR A 110 -7.95 -17.83 -7.08
C THR A 110 -7.93 -17.06 -8.40
N ALA A 111 -8.92 -17.24 -9.28
CA ALA A 111 -8.97 -16.53 -10.55
C ALA A 111 -9.67 -15.16 -10.43
N ALA A 112 -10.70 -15.05 -9.59
CA ALA A 112 -11.46 -13.81 -9.43
C ALA A 112 -11.11 -13.01 -8.16
N GLY A 113 -10.64 -13.67 -7.10
CA GLY A 113 -10.35 -13.02 -5.83
C GLY A 113 -9.03 -12.25 -5.81
N THR A 114 -8.92 -11.31 -4.87
CA THR A 114 -7.65 -10.66 -4.54
C THR A 114 -7.02 -11.41 -3.36
N SER A 115 -5.88 -12.03 -3.59
CA SER A 115 -5.07 -12.63 -2.52
C SER A 115 -4.27 -11.57 -1.78
N MET A 116 -4.16 -11.71 -0.47
CA MET A 116 -3.27 -10.97 0.42
C MET A 116 -2.38 -11.97 1.14
N LYS A 117 -1.06 -11.78 1.10
CA LYS A 117 -0.08 -12.56 1.84
C LYS A 117 0.81 -11.65 2.66
N LEU A 118 0.92 -11.92 3.96
CA LEU A 118 1.90 -11.30 4.85
C LEU A 118 3.01 -12.32 5.13
N VAL A 119 4.26 -11.86 5.04
CA VAL A 119 5.45 -12.72 5.17
C VAL A 119 6.42 -12.11 6.18
N ASN A 120 7.01 -12.96 7.02
CA ASN A 120 8.11 -12.67 7.92
C ASN A 120 9.30 -13.56 7.54
N GLY A 121 10.36 -12.98 6.99
CA GLY A 121 11.47 -13.72 6.38
C GLY A 121 10.99 -14.69 5.30
N ALA A 122 11.04 -15.99 5.60
CA ALA A 122 10.58 -17.06 4.71
C ALA A 122 9.20 -17.63 5.08
N GLU A 123 8.61 -17.19 6.19
CA GLU A 123 7.36 -17.70 6.73
C GLU A 123 6.16 -16.86 6.27
N VAL A 124 5.12 -17.52 5.77
CA VAL A 124 3.83 -16.88 5.49
C VAL A 124 3.03 -16.82 6.78
N VAL A 125 2.96 -15.65 7.40
CA VAL A 125 2.29 -15.45 8.70
C VAL A 125 0.77 -15.23 8.55
N ALA A 126 0.31 -14.83 7.37
CA ALA A 126 -1.11 -14.82 7.03
C ALA A 126 -1.33 -14.87 5.51
N ALA A 127 -2.34 -15.63 5.08
CA ALA A 127 -2.75 -15.71 3.68
C ALA A 127 -4.28 -15.78 3.56
N VAL A 128 -4.85 -14.79 2.87
CA VAL A 128 -6.31 -14.62 2.72
C VAL A 128 -6.65 -14.29 1.28
N VAL A 129 -7.76 -14.84 0.79
CA VAL A 129 -8.35 -14.44 -0.49
C VAL A 129 -9.63 -13.66 -0.21
N PHE A 130 -9.70 -12.45 -0.73
CA PHE A 130 -10.82 -11.54 -0.63
C PHE A 130 -11.64 -11.58 -1.92
N GLY A 131 -12.96 -11.74 -1.77
CA GLY A 131 -13.90 -11.81 -2.88
C GLY A 131 -14.85 -10.62 -2.94
N LYS A 132 -16.08 -10.90 -3.34
CA LYS A 132 -17.12 -9.88 -3.55
C LYS A 132 -17.51 -9.22 -2.23
N ALA A 133 -17.91 -7.96 -2.32
CA ALA A 133 -18.53 -7.26 -1.21
C ALA A 133 -19.82 -7.98 -0.78
N GLY A 134 -20.06 -8.00 0.54
CA GLY A 134 -21.31 -8.46 1.11
C GLY A 134 -22.43 -7.43 0.93
N ARG A 135 -23.61 -7.75 1.46
CA ARG A 135 -24.80 -6.86 1.36
C ARG A 135 -24.75 -5.70 2.36
N GLN A 136 -24.02 -5.86 3.44
CA GLN A 136 -23.86 -4.86 4.49
C GLN A 136 -22.63 -4.00 4.20
N TYR A 137 -22.64 -2.77 4.72
CA TYR A 137 -21.50 -1.87 4.58
C TYR A 137 -20.24 -2.49 5.22
N ASP A 138 -19.10 -2.30 4.56
CA ASP A 138 -17.78 -2.79 4.98
C ASP A 138 -17.67 -4.31 5.19
N THR A 139 -18.55 -5.08 4.55
CA THR A 139 -18.50 -6.55 4.55
C THR A 139 -17.96 -7.11 3.25
N ARG A 140 -17.23 -8.23 3.33
CA ARG A 140 -16.64 -8.90 2.17
C ARG A 140 -16.48 -10.39 2.41
N TYR A 141 -16.68 -11.20 1.37
CA TYR A 141 -16.39 -12.62 1.45
C TYR A 141 -14.88 -12.85 1.49
N VAL A 142 -14.43 -13.71 2.40
CA VAL A 142 -13.02 -14.09 2.52
C VAL A 142 -12.89 -15.60 2.66
N ARG A 143 -11.71 -16.13 2.32
CA ARG A 143 -11.29 -17.48 2.69
C ARG A 143 -9.82 -17.52 3.02
N ARG A 144 -9.40 -18.54 3.76
CA ARG A 144 -7.99 -18.90 3.90
C ARG A 144 -7.49 -19.51 2.59
N ASP A 145 -6.21 -19.30 2.26
CA ASP A 145 -5.62 -19.96 1.09
C ASP A 145 -5.77 -21.49 1.21
N SER A 146 -6.04 -22.15 0.08
CA SER A 146 -6.35 -23.60 0.01
C SER A 146 -7.52 -24.15 0.85
N SER A 147 -8.33 -23.34 1.54
CA SER A 147 -9.56 -23.79 2.23
C SER A 147 -10.82 -23.59 1.38
N ASN A 148 -11.84 -24.44 1.59
CA ASN A 148 -13.18 -24.30 0.99
C ASN A 148 -14.14 -23.46 1.84
N PHE A 149 -13.73 -23.06 3.05
CA PHE A 149 -14.56 -22.33 3.99
C PHE A 149 -14.58 -20.86 3.60
N VAL A 150 -15.78 -20.33 3.42
CA VAL A 150 -16.06 -18.96 3.03
C VAL A 150 -16.70 -18.26 4.20
N TYR A 151 -16.13 -17.12 4.57
CA TYR A 151 -16.58 -16.30 5.68
C TYR A 151 -17.02 -14.93 5.17
N LEU A 152 -17.89 -14.26 5.93
CA LEU A 152 -18.20 -12.86 5.76
C LEU A 152 -17.37 -12.07 6.78
N TYR A 153 -16.34 -11.42 6.29
CA TYR A 153 -15.50 -10.52 7.07
C TYR A 153 -16.10 -9.13 7.09
N THR A 154 -16.05 -8.49 8.25
CA THR A 154 -16.43 -7.09 8.45
C THR A 154 -15.21 -6.34 8.96
N GLY A 155 -14.81 -5.27 8.27
CA GLY A 155 -13.74 -4.40 8.77
C GLY A 155 -12.87 -3.76 7.70
N GLY A 156 -11.97 -2.92 8.20
CA GLY A 156 -11.21 -1.97 7.41
C GLY A 156 -10.16 -2.58 6.47
N LEU A 157 -9.89 -3.89 6.49
CA LEU A 157 -9.00 -4.50 5.50
C LEU A 157 -9.62 -4.51 4.09
N SER A 158 -10.94 -4.50 4.00
CA SER A 158 -11.69 -4.52 2.73
C SER A 158 -11.33 -3.35 1.81
N ARG A 159 -10.94 -2.18 2.35
CA ARG A 159 -10.50 -1.03 1.53
C ARG A 159 -9.10 -1.22 0.92
N PHE A 160 -8.19 -1.93 1.58
CA PHE A 160 -6.81 -2.07 1.11
C PHE A 160 -6.69 -3.00 -0.09
N VAL A 161 -7.51 -4.04 -0.15
CA VAL A 161 -7.56 -4.98 -1.28
C VAL A 161 -8.22 -4.41 -2.54
N GLN A 162 -8.79 -3.20 -2.45
CA GLN A 162 -9.36 -2.48 -3.59
C GLN A 162 -8.43 -1.37 -4.12
N ARG A 163 -7.35 -1.08 -3.40
CA ARG A 163 -6.43 -0.01 -3.74
C ARG A 163 -5.55 -0.38 -4.93
N GLY A 164 -5.21 0.62 -5.73
CA GLY A 164 -4.17 0.52 -6.73
C GLY A 164 -2.79 0.76 -6.14
N VAL A 165 -1.74 0.47 -6.91
CA VAL A 165 -0.34 0.71 -6.50
C VAL A 165 -0.08 2.17 -6.07
N ASP A 166 -0.70 3.13 -6.75
CA ASP A 166 -0.51 4.56 -6.48
C ASP A 166 -1.14 5.03 -5.17
N ASP A 167 -2.11 4.29 -4.63
CA ASP A 167 -2.67 4.58 -3.30
C ASP A 167 -1.71 4.22 -2.18
N TRP A 168 -0.71 3.38 -2.45
CA TRP A 168 0.31 2.99 -1.50
C TRP A 168 1.57 3.84 -1.60
N ARG A 169 1.82 4.50 -2.73
CA ARG A 169 3.04 5.28 -2.94
C ARG A 169 3.03 6.58 -2.13
N ASN A 170 4.20 6.99 -1.66
CA ASN A 170 4.38 8.26 -0.99
C ASN A 170 4.12 9.41 -1.98
N LYS A 171 3.12 10.25 -1.67
CA LYS A 171 2.72 11.41 -2.47
C LYS A 171 3.31 12.72 -1.93
N ARG A 172 4.10 12.67 -0.85
CA ARG A 172 4.71 13.86 -0.25
C ARG A 172 5.74 14.45 -1.20
N MET A 173 5.53 15.69 -1.61
CA MET A 173 6.48 16.43 -2.44
C MET A 173 7.36 17.34 -1.60
N LEU A 174 6.75 18.07 -0.67
CA LEU A 174 7.44 18.99 0.24
C LEU A 174 6.83 18.90 1.64
N ASP A 175 7.68 19.08 2.64
CA ASP A 175 7.26 19.21 4.03
C ASP A 175 8.19 20.21 4.71
N ILE A 176 7.98 21.49 4.41
CA ILE A 176 8.83 22.57 4.90
C ILE A 176 8.05 23.36 5.95
N GLU A 177 8.56 23.42 7.17
CA GLU A 177 7.93 24.18 8.24
C GLU A 177 7.86 25.67 7.89
N ALA A 178 6.65 26.21 7.74
CA ALA A 178 6.43 27.60 7.36
C ALA A 178 7.11 28.61 8.30
N ALA A 179 7.30 28.25 9.57
CA ALA A 179 8.00 29.06 10.56
C ALA A 179 9.52 29.17 10.32
N SER A 180 10.12 28.21 9.61
CA SER A 180 11.55 28.21 9.26
C SER A 180 11.89 29.11 8.06
N LEU A 181 10.87 29.58 7.33
CA LEU A 181 11.05 30.33 6.09
C LEU A 181 11.29 31.82 6.38
N GLY A 182 12.47 32.31 5.98
CA GLY A 182 12.83 33.73 6.07
C GLY A 182 12.50 34.56 4.82
N ALA A 183 12.29 33.91 3.68
CA ALA A 183 11.98 34.54 2.41
C ALA A 183 11.17 33.60 1.51
N VAL A 184 10.41 34.17 0.58
CA VAL A 184 9.77 33.44 -0.52
C VAL A 184 9.77 34.31 -1.78
N SER A 185 10.22 33.72 -2.88
CA SER A 185 10.23 34.31 -4.21
C SER A 185 9.22 33.58 -5.08
N VAL A 186 8.25 34.32 -5.61
CA VAL A 186 7.21 33.79 -6.50
C VAL A 186 7.40 34.39 -7.89
N ARG A 187 7.45 33.53 -8.91
CA ARG A 187 7.46 33.94 -10.31
C ARG A 187 6.33 33.25 -11.07
N ARG A 188 5.60 34.01 -11.88
CA ARG A 188 4.53 33.53 -12.76
C ARG A 188 4.64 34.25 -14.10
N GLY A 189 5.07 33.53 -15.14
CA GLY A 189 5.40 34.14 -16.43
C GLY A 189 6.47 35.24 -16.28
N ARG A 190 6.11 36.49 -16.60
CA ARG A 190 6.98 37.69 -16.49
C ARG A 190 6.86 38.42 -15.16
N GLU A 191 5.88 38.07 -14.34
CA GLU A 191 5.67 38.70 -13.04
C GLU A 191 6.46 37.95 -11.97
N SER A 192 7.12 38.69 -11.09
CA SER A 192 7.80 38.13 -9.93
C SER A 192 7.73 39.06 -8.74
N TYR A 193 7.60 38.51 -7.55
CA TYR A 193 7.75 39.25 -6.31
C TYR A 193 8.51 38.41 -5.28
N THR A 194 9.13 39.09 -4.32
CA THR A 194 9.82 38.43 -3.20
C THR A 194 9.30 39.02 -1.91
N LEU A 195 8.96 38.15 -0.98
CA LEU A 195 8.58 38.47 0.39
C LEU A 195 9.73 38.06 1.32
N VAL A 196 10.02 38.89 2.31
CA VAL A 196 11.03 38.62 3.34
C VAL A 196 10.41 38.84 4.72
N GLN A 197 10.77 37.98 5.65
CA GLN A 197 10.37 38.12 7.05
C GLN A 197 11.40 38.98 7.78
N ARG A 198 10.93 40.04 8.44
CA ARG A 198 11.74 40.89 9.33
C ARG A 198 10.96 41.19 10.60
N ASP A 199 11.55 40.92 11.75
CA ASP A 199 10.90 41.09 13.06
C ASP A 199 9.53 40.40 13.13
N SER A 200 9.45 39.18 12.59
CA SER A 200 8.22 38.37 12.48
C SER A 200 7.10 38.98 11.61
N VAL A 201 7.39 40.04 10.85
CA VAL A 201 6.47 40.68 9.90
C VAL A 201 6.96 40.44 8.47
N TRP A 202 6.07 39.94 7.62
CA TRP A 202 6.35 39.78 6.20
C TRP A 202 6.21 41.10 5.46
N ARG A 203 7.18 41.39 4.58
CA ARG A 203 7.19 42.55 3.70
C ARG A 203 7.66 42.16 2.32
N TYR A 204 7.32 42.94 1.31
CA TYR A 204 7.98 42.83 0.02
C TYR A 204 9.45 43.21 0.17
N SER A 205 10.31 42.61 -0.65
CA SER A 205 11.74 42.95 -0.73
C SER A 205 11.98 44.43 -1.05
N THR A 206 11.02 45.10 -1.69
CA THR A 206 11.00 46.55 -1.94
C THR A 206 10.77 47.39 -0.68
N GLY A 207 10.43 46.77 0.45
CA GLY A 207 10.09 47.41 1.72
C GLY A 207 8.60 47.66 1.93
N ALA A 208 7.76 47.47 0.91
CA ALA A 208 6.31 47.63 1.03
C ALA A 208 5.70 46.63 2.02
N ALA A 209 4.67 47.05 2.75
CA ALA A 209 3.96 46.18 3.68
C ALA A 209 3.28 45.03 2.92
N ALA A 210 3.36 43.82 3.47
CA ALA A 210 2.59 42.67 3.02
C ALA A 210 1.64 42.22 4.14
N ASP A 211 0.52 41.60 3.78
CA ASP A 211 -0.35 40.96 4.75
C ASP A 211 0.31 39.68 5.25
N SER A 212 0.90 39.75 6.45
CA SER A 212 1.60 38.62 7.06
C SER A 212 0.70 37.41 7.31
N ALA A 213 -0.61 37.61 7.51
CA ALA A 213 -1.56 36.51 7.65
C ALA A 213 -1.88 35.86 6.30
N ALA A 214 -1.93 36.64 5.21
CA ALA A 214 -2.03 36.08 3.86
C ALA A 214 -0.77 35.31 3.46
N VAL A 215 0.42 35.82 3.78
CA VAL A 215 1.68 35.11 3.51
C VAL A 215 1.72 33.79 4.27
N ARG A 216 1.37 33.78 5.56
CA ARG A 216 1.31 32.53 6.34
C ARG A 216 0.36 31.51 5.72
N ARG A 217 -0.88 31.90 5.40
CA ARG A 217 -1.84 31.02 4.72
C ARG A 217 -1.34 30.49 3.38
N MET A 218 -0.53 31.24 2.65
CA MET A 218 0.10 30.79 1.41
C MET A 218 1.20 29.76 1.70
N LEU A 219 2.05 29.99 2.71
CA LEU A 219 3.13 29.08 3.08
C LEU A 219 2.61 27.78 3.70
N ASP A 220 1.51 27.84 4.44
CA ASP A 220 0.85 26.66 5.02
C ASP A 220 0.40 25.64 3.96
N GLN A 221 0.24 26.06 2.69
CA GLN A 221 -0.06 25.17 1.56
C GLN A 221 1.11 24.27 1.16
N TYR A 222 2.33 24.56 1.64
CA TYR A 222 3.55 23.80 1.34
C TYR A 222 4.01 22.93 2.53
N SER A 223 3.19 22.81 3.58
CA SER A 223 3.54 22.19 4.86
C SER A 223 2.41 21.28 5.39
N PRO A 224 2.19 20.08 4.82
CA PRO A 224 2.90 19.49 3.70
C PRO A 224 2.25 19.81 2.34
N LEU A 225 3.04 19.75 1.27
CA LEU A 225 2.54 19.68 -0.10
C LEU A 225 2.52 18.23 -0.57
N ASP A 226 1.32 17.72 -0.81
CA ASP A 226 1.10 16.39 -1.37
C ASP A 226 0.65 16.46 -2.82
N ALA A 227 1.15 15.54 -3.64
CA ALA A 227 0.64 15.30 -4.96
C ALA A 227 -0.77 14.67 -4.88
N SER A 228 -1.64 15.05 -5.81
CA SER A 228 -2.96 14.40 -5.94
C SER A 228 -2.87 12.99 -6.53
N GLY A 229 -1.76 12.65 -7.19
CA GLY A 229 -1.52 11.35 -7.81
C GLY A 229 -0.24 11.35 -8.65
N PHE A 230 -0.04 10.28 -9.40
CA PHE A 230 1.09 10.11 -10.31
C PHE A 230 0.67 10.37 -11.75
N ALA A 231 1.55 11.01 -12.51
CA ALA A 231 1.31 11.28 -13.92
C ALA A 231 1.30 9.97 -14.73
N THR A 232 0.43 9.89 -15.75
CA THR A 232 0.55 8.86 -16.78
C THR A 232 1.82 9.09 -17.62
N GLU A 233 2.29 8.08 -18.36
CA GLU A 233 3.44 8.24 -19.26
C GLU A 233 3.25 9.42 -20.21
N GLN A 234 2.07 9.56 -20.82
CA GLN A 234 1.75 10.67 -21.70
C GLN A 234 1.83 12.04 -21.00
N GLN A 235 1.35 12.13 -19.75
CA GLN A 235 1.42 13.36 -18.98
C GLN A 235 2.86 13.71 -18.61
N ALA A 236 3.65 12.71 -18.19
CA ALA A 236 5.06 12.86 -17.88
C ALA A 236 5.87 13.33 -19.11
N ASP A 237 5.63 12.72 -20.27
CA ASP A 237 6.28 13.09 -21.54
C ASP A 237 5.93 14.51 -21.99
N SER A 238 4.73 15.00 -21.64
CA SER A 238 4.28 16.35 -21.96
C SER A 238 4.76 17.43 -20.97
N ALA A 239 5.34 17.04 -19.84
CA ALA A 239 5.75 17.97 -18.79
C ALA A 239 7.04 18.71 -19.16
N ASP A 240 6.98 20.05 -19.21
CA ASP A 240 8.15 20.92 -19.41
C ASP A 240 8.53 21.63 -18.10
N PHE A 241 9.47 21.04 -17.36
CA PHE A 241 10.00 21.62 -16.13
C PHE A 241 11.01 22.76 -16.37
N GLU A 242 11.50 22.96 -17.59
CA GLU A 242 12.39 24.08 -17.94
C GLU A 242 11.61 25.40 -18.05
N ARG A 243 10.31 25.31 -18.34
CA ARG A 243 9.41 26.46 -18.47
C ARG A 243 8.15 26.32 -17.62
N PRO A 244 8.28 26.32 -16.28
CA PRO A 244 7.12 26.17 -15.42
C PRO A 244 6.21 27.39 -15.48
N ASP A 245 4.90 27.16 -15.47
CA ASP A 245 3.88 28.22 -15.37
C ASP A 245 4.05 29.07 -14.11
N ARG A 246 4.55 28.44 -13.04
CA ARG A 246 4.87 29.08 -11.75
C ARG A 246 6.08 28.42 -11.12
N SER A 247 6.99 29.23 -10.58
CA SER A 247 8.07 28.77 -9.70
C SER A 247 7.96 29.50 -8.35
N VAL A 248 8.12 28.74 -7.26
CA VAL A 248 8.19 29.24 -5.89
C VAL A 248 9.50 28.74 -5.31
N THR A 249 10.29 29.64 -4.72
CA THR A 249 11.62 29.36 -4.16
C THR A 249 11.80 30.08 -2.84
#